data_AF-A0AAU4KQ11-F1
#
_entry.id   AF-A0AAU4KQ11-F1
#
_cell.length_a   1.000
_cell.length_b   1.000
_cell.length_c   1.000
_cell.angle_alpha   90.00
_cell.angle_beta   90.00
_cell.angle_gamma   90.00
#
_symmetry.space_group_name_H-M   'P 1'
#
loop_
_entity.id
_entity.type
_entity.pdbx_description
1 polymer ?
#
loop_
_entity_poly.entity_id
_entity_poly.type
_entity_poly.pdbx_seq_one_letter_code
_entity_poly.pdbx_strand_id
1 'polypeptide(L)'
;MSTVPPPPSPASLVREFHLAFGLDVRGTPTGVSPELAAHRGELLAEEAAEVAEVSVGGPLDRLAHELADVVYVAYGTALVHGIDLDAVIAEIHRANMTKLGPDGHVARRADGKVLKGEHYRAPDVSEVLRRQGWSAPDA
;
A
#
# COMPACT_ATOMS: atom_id res chain seq x y z
N MET A 1 -13.63 -32.27 -1.12
CA MET A 1 -13.38 -30.91 -1.62
C MET A 1 -11.96 -30.57 -1.23
N SER A 2 -11.06 -30.41 -2.20
CA SER A 2 -9.64 -30.10 -1.93
C SER A 2 -9.55 -28.66 -1.42
N THR A 3 -9.21 -28.48 -0.15
CA THR A 3 -9.02 -27.16 0.46
C THR A 3 -7.58 -26.73 0.22
N VAL A 4 -7.30 -26.23 -0.98
CA VAL A 4 -6.03 -25.52 -1.22
C VAL A 4 -6.07 -24.27 -0.34
N PRO A 5 -5.09 -24.07 0.57
CA PRO A 5 -5.03 -22.86 1.36
C PRO A 5 -4.95 -21.64 0.43
N PRO A 6 -5.50 -20.49 0.83
CA PRO A 6 -5.36 -19.28 0.03
C PRO A 6 -3.87 -18.97 -0.20
N PRO A 7 -3.51 -18.41 -1.36
CA PRO A 7 -2.13 -18.00 -1.61
C PRO A 7 -1.67 -17.01 -0.52
N PRO A 8 -0.37 -16.99 -0.19
CA PRO A 8 0.16 -16.06 0.81
C PRO A 8 -0.10 -14.60 0.38
N SER A 9 -0.34 -13.73 1.36
CA SER A 9 -0.47 -12.29 1.08
C SER A 9 0.89 -11.71 0.67
N PRO A 10 0.92 -10.60 -0.11
CA PRO A 10 2.16 -9.88 -0.38
C PRO A 10 2.92 -9.52 0.90
N ALA A 11 2.22 -9.06 1.95
CA ALA A 11 2.83 -8.77 3.25
C ALA A 11 3.55 -10.00 3.85
N SER A 12 2.99 -11.20 3.69
CA SER A 12 3.58 -12.44 4.19
C SER A 12 4.85 -12.82 3.42
N LEU A 13 4.80 -12.72 2.08
CA LEU A 13 5.94 -13.00 1.20
C LEU A 13 7.12 -12.06 1.46
N VAL A 14 6.85 -10.76 1.57
CA VAL A 14 7.91 -9.76 1.80
C VAL A 14 8.46 -9.85 3.22
N ARG A 15 7.63 -10.22 4.21
CA ARG A 15 8.10 -10.50 5.58
C ARG A 15 9.03 -11.69 5.61
N GLU A 16 8.70 -12.79 4.92
CA GLU A 16 9.58 -13.95 4.79
C GLU A 16 10.94 -13.54 4.21
N PHE A 17 10.94 -12.74 3.14
CA PHE A 17 12.16 -12.20 2.54
C PHE A 17 12.96 -11.34 3.52
N HIS A 18 12.36 -10.37 4.21
CA HIS A 18 13.08 -9.55 5.17
C HIS A 18 13.73 -10.39 6.28
N LEU A 19 13.01 -11.37 6.82
CA LEU A 19 13.53 -12.26 7.85
C LEU A 19 14.69 -13.13 7.34
N ALA A 20 14.57 -13.69 6.12
CA ALA A 20 15.60 -14.52 5.52
C ALA A 20 16.88 -13.73 5.18
N PHE A 21 16.74 -12.45 4.82
CA PHE A 21 17.85 -11.58 4.41
C PHE A 21 18.37 -10.67 5.55
N GLY A 22 17.82 -10.80 6.76
CA GLY A 22 18.25 -10.01 7.92
C GLY A 22 17.91 -8.53 7.83
N LEU A 23 16.85 -8.18 7.09
CA LEU A 23 16.34 -6.81 6.98
C LEU A 23 15.39 -6.48 8.14
N ASP A 24 15.27 -5.19 8.44
CA ASP A 24 14.39 -4.70 9.49
C ASP A 24 12.93 -5.13 9.29
N VAL A 25 12.33 -5.64 10.37
CA VAL A 25 10.90 -5.90 10.50
C VAL A 25 10.45 -5.40 11.86
N ARG A 26 9.67 -4.32 11.90
CA ARG A 26 9.13 -3.76 13.14
C ARG A 26 7.69 -4.24 13.38
N GLY A 27 7.27 -4.28 14.64
CA GLY A 27 5.93 -4.74 15.04
C GLY A 27 4.94 -3.62 15.35
N THR A 28 5.40 -2.37 15.37
CA THR A 28 4.61 -1.19 15.74
C THR A 28 5.03 -0.02 14.86
N PRO A 29 4.09 0.81 14.35
CA PRO A 29 4.42 1.95 13.50
C PRO A 29 5.40 2.89 14.19
N THR A 30 6.57 3.09 13.59
CA THR A 30 7.68 3.83 14.17
C THR A 30 8.43 4.59 13.08
N GLY A 31 8.83 5.83 13.37
CA GLY A 31 9.75 6.57 12.51
C GLY A 31 11.13 5.91 12.48
N VAL A 32 11.82 5.96 11.35
CA VAL A 32 13.19 5.47 11.20
C VAL A 32 14.17 6.64 11.03
N SER A 33 15.47 6.35 10.96
CA SER A 33 16.45 7.41 10.71
C SER A 33 16.21 8.07 9.35
N PRO A 34 16.54 9.37 9.18
CA PRO A 34 16.39 10.05 7.91
C PRO A 34 17.08 9.34 6.75
N GLU A 35 18.24 8.73 7.01
CA GLU A 35 19.02 7.99 6.01
C GLU A 35 18.28 6.74 5.54
N LEU A 36 17.70 5.97 6.47
CA LEU A 36 16.91 4.79 6.12
C LEU A 36 15.62 5.18 5.41
N ALA A 37 14.94 6.25 5.85
CA ALA A 37 13.73 6.75 5.20
C ALA A 37 14.03 7.23 3.77
N ALA A 38 15.12 7.96 3.56
CA ALA A 38 15.56 8.41 2.24
C ALA A 38 15.87 7.22 1.33
N HIS A 39 16.63 6.23 1.81
CA HIS A 39 16.95 5.04 1.04
C HIS A 39 15.70 4.25 0.62
N ARG A 40 14.72 4.07 1.53
CA ARG A 40 13.43 3.44 1.17
C ARG A 40 12.64 4.26 0.15
N GLY A 41 12.75 5.59 0.20
CA GLY A 41 12.14 6.49 -0.78
C GLY A 41 12.79 6.41 -2.16
N GLU A 42 14.11 6.27 -2.23
CA GLU A 42 14.85 6.07 -3.48
C GLU A 42 14.43 4.77 -4.18
N LEU A 43 14.38 3.65 -3.45
CA LEU A 43 13.90 2.37 -4.00
C LEU A 43 12.48 2.50 -4.57
N LEU A 44 11.55 3.14 -3.84
CA LEU A 44 10.19 3.34 -4.33
C LEU A 44 10.14 4.20 -5.60
N ALA A 45 11.02 5.21 -5.71
CA ALA A 45 11.08 6.07 -6.87
C ALA A 45 11.67 5.35 -8.10
N GLU A 46 12.64 4.48 -7.88
CA GLU A 46 13.24 3.61 -8.90
C GLU A 46 12.18 2.69 -9.52
N GLU A 47 11.49 1.87 -8.71
CA GLU A 47 10.46 0.94 -9.23
C GLU A 47 9.31 1.68 -9.96
N ALA A 48 8.93 2.85 -9.46
CA ALA A 48 7.90 3.66 -10.10
C ALA A 48 8.34 4.21 -11.47
N ALA A 49 9.63 4.53 -11.63
CA ALA A 49 10.19 4.94 -12.90
C ALA A 49 10.20 3.79 -13.90
N GLU A 50 10.58 2.58 -13.47
CA GLU A 50 10.58 1.38 -14.32
C GLU A 50 9.19 1.03 -14.83
N VAL A 51 8.16 1.10 -13.97
CA VAL A 51 6.75 0.98 -14.40
C VAL A 51 6.42 2.00 -15.48
N ALA A 52 6.82 3.26 -15.32
CA ALA A 52 6.51 4.32 -16.27
C ALA A 52 7.15 4.07 -17.64
N GLU A 53 8.37 3.52 -17.68
CA GLU A 53 9.07 3.17 -18.91
C GLU A 53 8.34 2.10 -19.74
N VAL A 54 7.79 1.09 -19.07
CA VAL A 54 7.11 -0.03 -19.76
C VAL A 54 5.61 0.18 -19.97
N SER A 55 5.00 1.16 -19.29
CA SER A 55 3.55 1.41 -19.31
C SER A 55 2.98 1.81 -20.67
N VAL A 56 3.81 2.37 -21.56
CA VAL A 56 3.36 2.86 -22.87
C VAL A 56 3.99 2.03 -24.00
N GLY A 57 3.27 1.01 -24.45
CA GLY A 57 3.69 0.18 -25.58
C GLY A 57 4.71 -0.91 -25.22
N GLY A 58 5.03 -1.10 -23.94
CA GLY A 58 5.82 -2.23 -23.45
C GLY A 58 5.03 -3.55 -23.44
N PRO A 59 5.72 -4.70 -23.36
CA PRO A 59 5.07 -6.00 -23.28
C PRO A 59 4.43 -6.22 -21.91
N LEU A 60 3.31 -6.94 -21.89
CA LEU A 60 2.45 -7.08 -20.70
C LEU A 60 3.14 -7.84 -19.54
N ASP A 61 3.99 -8.80 -19.85
CA ASP A 61 4.76 -9.56 -18.87
C ASP A 61 5.75 -8.68 -18.10
N ARG A 62 6.42 -7.74 -18.79
CA ARG A 62 7.26 -6.74 -18.12
C ARG A 62 6.47 -5.75 -17.30
N LEU A 63 5.36 -5.23 -17.82
CA LEU A 63 4.50 -4.37 -17.01
C LEU A 63 4.03 -5.07 -15.73
N ALA A 64 3.71 -6.37 -15.80
CA ALA A 64 3.34 -7.14 -14.62
C ALA A 64 4.50 -7.30 -13.62
N HIS A 65 5.74 -7.42 -14.10
CA HIS A 65 6.95 -7.47 -13.27
C HIS A 65 7.13 -6.15 -12.51
N GLU A 66 7.22 -5.02 -13.22
CA GLU A 66 7.53 -3.74 -12.57
C GLU A 66 6.42 -3.32 -11.59
N LEU A 67 5.15 -3.66 -11.90
CA LEU A 67 4.05 -3.46 -10.96
C LEU A 67 4.19 -4.30 -9.69
N ALA A 68 4.71 -5.53 -9.81
CA ALA A 68 4.96 -6.39 -8.67
C ALA A 68 6.11 -5.83 -7.81
N ASP A 69 7.17 -5.29 -8.41
CA ASP A 69 8.32 -4.73 -7.70
C ASP A 69 7.96 -3.48 -6.91
N VAL A 70 7.13 -2.58 -7.47
CA VAL A 70 6.55 -1.46 -6.72
C VAL A 70 5.80 -1.95 -5.47
N VAL A 71 4.97 -2.98 -5.61
CA VAL A 71 4.23 -3.56 -4.48
C VAL A 71 5.20 -4.18 -3.47
N TYR A 72 6.22 -4.90 -3.94
CA TYR A 72 7.21 -5.57 -3.12
C TYR A 72 7.99 -4.56 -2.25
N VAL A 73 8.50 -3.50 -2.87
CA VAL A 73 9.22 -2.42 -2.20
C VAL A 73 8.30 -1.64 -1.27
N ALA A 74 7.04 -1.39 -1.63
CA ALA A 74 6.07 -0.73 -0.75
C ALA A 74 5.80 -1.52 0.54
N TYR A 75 5.56 -2.83 0.43
CA TYR A 75 5.41 -3.70 1.61
C TYR A 75 6.70 -3.77 2.43
N GLY A 76 7.87 -3.86 1.80
CA GLY A 76 9.14 -3.85 2.51
C GLY A 76 9.34 -2.54 3.29
N THR A 77 8.95 -1.41 2.71
CA THR A 77 9.02 -0.10 3.36
C THR A 77 8.06 -0.02 4.55
N ALA A 78 6.86 -0.58 4.41
CA ALA A 78 5.91 -0.65 5.51
C ALA A 78 6.42 -1.55 6.66
N LEU A 79 7.02 -2.70 6.37
CA LEU A 79 7.63 -3.58 7.38
C LEU A 79 8.79 -2.91 8.12
N VAL A 80 9.62 -2.15 7.42
CA VAL A 80 10.66 -1.31 8.03
C VAL A 80 10.04 -0.33 9.01
N HIS A 81 8.90 0.29 8.68
CA HIS A 81 8.22 1.21 9.59
C HIS A 81 7.33 0.51 10.63
N GLY A 82 7.14 -0.81 10.56
CA GLY A 82 6.23 -1.55 11.43
C GLY A 82 4.75 -1.27 11.17
N ILE A 83 4.43 -0.87 9.94
CA ILE A 83 3.06 -0.58 9.49
C ILE A 83 2.47 -1.87 8.90
N ASP A 84 1.32 -2.29 9.43
CA ASP A 84 0.45 -3.24 8.75
C ASP A 84 -0.25 -2.51 7.58
N LEU A 85 0.35 -2.65 6.39
CA LEU A 85 -0.10 -1.99 5.17
C LEU A 85 -1.41 -2.60 4.65
N ASP A 86 -1.68 -3.88 4.89
CA ASP A 86 -2.95 -4.51 4.52
C ASP A 86 -4.11 -3.80 5.22
N ALA A 87 -3.97 -3.51 6.52
CA ALA A 87 -4.97 -2.76 7.29
C ALA A 87 -5.15 -1.30 6.79
N VAL A 88 -4.05 -0.63 6.40
CA VAL A 88 -4.12 0.73 5.84
C VAL A 88 -4.82 0.73 4.48
N ILE A 89 -4.49 -0.22 3.60
CA ILE A 89 -5.15 -0.39 2.30
C ILE A 89 -6.63 -0.71 2.50
N ALA A 90 -7.00 -1.55 3.46
CA ALA A 90 -8.39 -1.86 3.76
C ALA A 90 -9.20 -0.61 4.15
N GLU A 91 -8.62 0.30 4.94
CA GLU A 91 -9.26 1.57 5.30
C GLU A 91 -9.38 2.53 4.12
N ILE A 92 -8.33 2.64 3.29
CA ILE A 92 -8.37 3.41 2.05
C ILE A 92 -9.44 2.85 1.10
N HIS A 93 -9.53 1.53 0.98
CA HIS A 93 -10.53 0.85 0.18
C HIS A 93 -11.93 1.14 0.72
N ARG A 94 -12.18 0.96 2.03
CA ARG A 94 -13.46 1.31 2.68
C ARG A 94 -13.87 2.74 2.36
N ALA A 95 -12.97 3.70 2.51
CA ALA A 95 -13.24 5.10 2.20
C ALA A 95 -13.54 5.33 0.71
N ASN A 96 -12.82 4.66 -0.19
CA ASN A 96 -13.08 4.74 -1.63
C ASN A 96 -14.45 4.17 -2.00
N MET A 97 -14.88 3.08 -1.37
CA MET A 97 -16.18 2.47 -1.63
C MET A 97 -17.36 3.33 -1.13
N THR A 98 -17.15 4.23 -0.17
CA THR A 98 -18.20 5.22 0.24
C THR A 98 -18.51 6.28 -0.83
N LYS A 99 -17.74 6.32 -1.93
CA LYS A 99 -18.00 7.21 -3.07
C LYS A 99 -19.12 6.68 -3.98
N LEU A 100 -19.55 5.43 -3.79
CA LEU A 100 -20.70 4.86 -4.48
C LEU A 100 -21.99 5.52 -3.96
N GLY A 101 -22.84 5.94 -4.87
CA GLY A 101 -24.19 6.38 -4.57
C GLY A 101 -25.10 5.21 -4.15
N PRO A 102 -26.33 5.50 -3.70
CA PRO A 102 -27.30 4.48 -3.30
C PRO A 102 -27.66 3.49 -4.43
N ASP A 103 -27.43 3.86 -5.68
CA ASP A 103 -27.64 3.08 -6.89
C ASP A 103 -26.40 2.26 -7.31
N GLY A 104 -25.30 2.35 -6.55
CA GLY A 104 -24.03 1.72 -6.89
C GLY A 104 -23.24 2.45 -7.98
N HIS A 105 -23.65 3.66 -8.38
CA HIS A 105 -22.95 4.46 -9.36
C HIS A 105 -22.10 5.56 -8.72
N VAL A 106 -21.01 5.91 -9.39
CA VAL A 106 -20.10 6.96 -8.93
C VAL A 106 -20.36 8.22 -9.75
N ALA A 107 -20.59 9.34 -9.07
CA ALA A 107 -20.63 10.64 -9.73
C ALA A 107 -19.24 10.98 -10.31
N ARG A 108 -19.18 11.33 -11.60
CA ARG A 108 -17.93 11.65 -12.30
C ARG A 108 -17.99 13.04 -12.91
N ARG A 109 -16.85 13.72 -12.96
CA ARG A 109 -16.65 14.91 -13.78
C ARG A 109 -16.46 14.54 -15.26
N ALA A 110 -16.48 15.54 -16.13
CA ALA A 110 -16.24 15.39 -17.57
C ALA A 110 -14.86 14.78 -17.91
N ASP A 111 -13.86 14.92 -17.04
CA ASP A 111 -12.53 14.31 -17.18
C ASP A 111 -12.42 12.89 -16.59
N GLY A 112 -13.56 12.28 -16.20
CA GLY A 112 -13.61 10.94 -15.64
C GLY A 112 -13.28 10.87 -14.14
N LYS A 113 -12.87 11.99 -13.51
CA LYS A 113 -12.55 12.03 -12.08
C LYS A 113 -13.78 11.71 -11.24
N VAL A 114 -13.64 10.74 -10.35
CA VAL A 114 -14.63 10.38 -9.34
C VAL A 114 -14.80 11.54 -8.35
N LEU A 115 -16.04 11.98 -8.17
CA LEU A 115 -16.43 12.99 -7.19
C LEU A 115 -16.74 12.36 -5.82
N LYS A 116 -16.57 13.15 -4.76
CA LYS A 116 -17.01 12.78 -3.41
C LYS A 116 -18.51 13.07 -3.33
N GLY A 117 -19.34 12.03 -3.19
CA GLY A 117 -20.78 12.18 -2.98
C GLY A 117 -21.12 12.52 -1.53
N GLU A 118 -22.41 12.75 -1.24
CA GLU A 118 -22.91 13.11 0.09
C GLU A 118 -22.60 12.07 1.18
N HIS A 119 -22.40 10.81 0.78
CA HIS A 119 -22.11 9.69 1.69
C HIS A 119 -20.61 9.40 1.87
N TYR A 120 -19.73 10.20 1.25
CA TYR A 120 -18.30 9.98 1.33
C TYR A 120 -17.78 10.13 2.77
N ARG A 121 -17.00 9.16 3.22
CA ARG A 121 -16.23 9.22 4.46
C ARG A 121 -14.75 9.07 4.14
N ALA A 122 -13.95 10.07 4.54
CA ALA A 122 -12.51 10.02 4.38
C ALA A 122 -11.89 8.84 5.16
N PRO A 123 -10.74 8.31 4.71
CA PRO A 123 -10.03 7.30 5.47
C PRO A 123 -9.44 7.92 6.75
N ASP A 124 -9.58 7.24 7.89
CA ASP A 124 -8.91 7.60 9.14
C ASP A 124 -7.68 6.70 9.34
N VAL A 125 -6.61 6.99 8.59
CA VAL A 125 -5.36 6.24 8.67
C VAL A 125 -4.70 6.41 10.04
N SER A 126 -4.83 7.59 10.66
CA SER A 126 -4.30 7.84 12.01
C SER A 126 -4.91 6.90 13.05
N GLU A 127 -6.22 6.65 12.98
CA GLU A 127 -6.89 5.66 13.82
C GLU A 127 -6.41 4.23 13.55
N VAL A 128 -6.22 3.85 12.28
CA VAL A 128 -5.65 2.54 11.93
C VAL A 128 -4.26 2.36 12.54
N LEU A 129 -3.39 3.37 12.42
CA LEU A 129 -2.05 3.33 13.01
C LEU A 129 -2.10 3.28 14.54
N ARG A 130 -3.00 4.04 15.19
CA ARG A 130 -3.19 3.96 16.65
C ARG A 130 -3.57 2.55 17.11
N ARG A 131 -4.43 1.85 16.36
CA ARG A 131 -4.78 0.45 16.63
C ARG A 131 -3.61 -0.52 16.44
N GLN A 132 -2.64 -0.15 15.62
CA GLN A 132 -1.37 -0.88 15.45
C GLN A 132 -0.34 -0.51 16.55
N GLY A 133 -0.71 0.31 17.53
CA GLY A 133 0.16 0.72 18.64
C GLY A 133 0.93 2.02 18.39
N TRP A 134 0.65 2.74 17.30
CA TRP A 134 1.25 4.05 17.07
C TRP A 134 0.79 5.06 18.11
N SER A 135 1.74 5.70 18.78
CA SER A 135 1.49 6.88 19.60
C SER A 135 2.00 8.07 18.79
N ALA A 136 1.12 8.98 18.39
CA ALA A 136 1.57 10.24 17.80
C ALA A 136 2.53 10.93 18.78
N PRO A 137 3.66 11.49 18.34
CA PRO A 137 4.42 12.39 19.18
C PRO A 137 3.47 13.48 19.67
N ASP A 138 3.54 13.87 20.94
CA ASP A 138 2.77 15.00 21.46
C ASP A 138 2.95 16.18 20.50
N ALA A 139 1.84 16.62 19.91
CA ALA A 139 1.82 17.66 18.86
C ALA A 139 2.18 19.04 19.42
#